data_AF-A0A1E4FSS5-F1
#
_entry.id   AF-A0A1E4FSS5-F1
#
_cell.length_a   1.000
_cell.length_b   1.000
_cell.length_c   1.000
_cell.angle_alpha   90.00
_cell.angle_beta   90.00
_cell.angle_gamma   90.00
#
_symmetry.space_group_name_H-M   'P 1'
#
loop_
_entity.id
_entity.type
_entity.pdbx_description
1 polymer ?
#
loop_
_entity_poly.entity_id
_entity_poly.type
_entity_poly.pdbx_seq_one_letter_code
_entity_poly.pdbx_strand_id
1 'polypeptide(L)'
;MRAPLRNNLVMASSKRFHSGGQSREYAALVCASGTLWDPIIPELPGAEAFGGAIRHSVTSRSADEVQSRRVLVVGGGNSGADIACDVARTAASVSLSMRRGYWFVPKFIAGRPSDQFFRRRDGLPEWAHPPDAAALLKLLVGPHEAYGLETPDHPPFAAHPIMNTEVLHHMGHGRVCAGIAHGTTTTQKKHGIPAERMHSFFGASCRRASRRCFAEAFT
;
A
#
# COMPACT_ATOMS: atom_id res chain seq x y z
N MET A 1 -11.48 6.06 -36.77
CA MET A 1 -11.78 6.52 -35.39
C MET A 1 -11.19 5.51 -34.41
N ARG A 2 -10.15 5.88 -33.65
CA ARG A 2 -9.58 5.02 -32.59
C ARG A 2 -10.47 5.15 -31.35
N ALA A 3 -11.26 4.14 -31.04
CA ALA A 3 -11.95 4.10 -29.76
C ALA A 3 -10.92 3.73 -28.67
N PRO A 4 -10.71 4.57 -27.64
CA PRO A 4 -9.88 4.17 -26.51
C PRO A 4 -10.58 3.03 -25.77
N LEU A 5 -9.90 1.89 -25.67
CA LEU A 5 -10.37 0.72 -24.93
C LEU A 5 -10.30 1.03 -23.43
N ARG A 6 -11.36 1.64 -22.90
CA ARG A 6 -11.62 1.72 -21.46
C ARG A 6 -12.71 0.72 -21.10
N ASN A 7 -12.33 -0.27 -20.28
CA ASN A 7 -13.14 -1.29 -19.61
C ASN A 7 -13.66 -2.47 -20.46
N ASN A 8 -13.45 -3.67 -19.91
CA ASN A 8 -13.33 -4.95 -20.61
C ASN A 8 -14.61 -5.80 -20.55
N LEU A 9 -15.31 -5.92 -21.66
CA LEU A 9 -15.59 -7.17 -22.39
C LEU A 9 -16.37 -6.77 -23.65
N VAL A 10 -15.69 -6.69 -24.80
CA VAL A 10 -16.37 -6.48 -26.08
C VAL A 10 -16.25 -7.77 -26.88
N MET A 11 -17.25 -8.63 -26.77
CA MET A 11 -17.49 -9.67 -27.76
C MET A 11 -18.02 -8.98 -29.02
N ALA A 12 -17.12 -8.55 -29.90
CA ALA A 12 -17.51 -8.08 -31.22
C ALA A 12 -17.32 -9.23 -32.22
N SER A 13 -18.40 -9.69 -32.82
CA SER A 13 -18.36 -10.57 -33.98
C SER A 13 -17.81 -9.78 -35.18
N SER A 14 -16.74 -10.31 -35.78
CA SER A 14 -15.99 -9.77 -36.92
C SER A 14 -15.51 -8.32 -36.77
N LYS A 15 -14.27 -8.14 -36.32
CA LYS A 15 -13.54 -6.87 -36.45
C LYS A 15 -12.19 -7.10 -37.10
N ARG A 16 -11.80 -6.18 -37.98
CA ARG A 16 -10.46 -6.09 -38.55
C ARG A 16 -9.54 -5.41 -37.54
N PHE A 17 -8.58 -6.14 -37.00
CA PHE A 17 -7.62 -5.65 -36.02
C PHE A 17 -6.27 -5.41 -36.64
N HIS A 18 -5.57 -4.38 -36.16
CA HIS A 18 -4.28 -3.94 -36.66
C HIS A 18 -3.22 -4.18 -35.58
N SER A 19 -2.18 -4.95 -35.89
CA SER A 19 -1.05 -5.20 -34.99
C SER A 19 0.24 -5.33 -35.80
N GLY A 20 1.32 -4.67 -35.37
CA GLY A 20 2.62 -4.72 -36.04
C GLY A 20 2.59 -4.31 -37.52
N GLY A 21 1.68 -3.41 -37.90
CA GLY A 21 1.49 -2.99 -39.30
C GLY A 21 0.66 -3.93 -40.17
N GLN A 22 0.19 -5.07 -39.64
CA GLN A 22 -0.67 -6.02 -40.36
C GLN A 22 -2.12 -5.92 -39.89
N SER A 23 -3.07 -6.10 -40.80
CA SER A 23 -4.50 -6.16 -40.51
C SER A 23 -5.02 -7.58 -40.67
N ARG A 24 -5.71 -8.12 -39.66
CA ARG A 24 -6.33 -9.45 -39.70
C ARG A 24 -7.75 -9.40 -39.14
N GLU A 25 -8.62 -10.25 -39.65
CA GLU A 25 -10.01 -10.39 -39.18
C GLU A 25 -10.11 -11.59 -38.26
N TYR A 26 -10.86 -11.44 -37.16
CA TYR A 26 -11.07 -12.48 -36.16
C TYR A 26 -12.55 -12.58 -35.83
N ALA A 27 -13.01 -13.81 -35.51
CA ALA A 27 -14.39 -14.06 -35.10
C ALA A 27 -14.73 -13.43 -33.74
N ALA A 28 -13.74 -13.33 -32.84
CA ALA A 28 -13.87 -12.71 -31.52
C ALA A 28 -12.54 -12.10 -31.05
N LEU A 29 -12.62 -11.18 -30.08
CA LEU A 29 -11.46 -10.56 -29.41
C LEU A 29 -11.61 -10.70 -27.89
N VAL A 30 -10.54 -11.12 -27.23
CA VAL A 30 -10.42 -11.08 -25.78
C VAL A 30 -9.35 -10.04 -25.40
N CYS A 31 -9.75 -9.03 -24.63
CA CYS A 31 -8.82 -8.03 -24.09
C CYS A 31 -8.29 -8.51 -22.72
N ALA A 32 -7.01 -8.87 -22.67
CA ALA A 32 -6.33 -9.37 -21.48
C ALA A 32 -5.04 -8.59 -21.15
N SER A 33 -5.02 -7.29 -21.45
CA SER A 33 -3.85 -6.40 -21.27
C SER A 33 -3.52 -6.07 -19.80
N GLY A 34 -4.35 -6.48 -18.85
CA GLY A 34 -4.23 -6.13 -17.43
C GLY A 34 -4.61 -4.68 -17.13
N THR A 35 -4.74 -4.36 -15.84
CA THR A 35 -5.24 -3.05 -15.36
C THR A 35 -4.24 -2.26 -14.51
N LEU A 36 -3.05 -2.82 -14.24
CA LEU A 36 -2.10 -2.29 -13.24
C LEU A 36 -0.76 -1.83 -13.84
N TRP A 37 -0.69 -1.58 -15.14
CA TRP A 37 0.57 -1.22 -15.83
C TRP A 37 0.78 0.30 -16.00
N ASP A 38 -0.30 1.08 -16.05
CA ASP A 38 -0.24 2.54 -16.19
C ASP A 38 -0.30 3.22 -14.80
N PRO A 39 0.77 3.90 -14.35
CA PRO A 39 0.82 4.45 -13.00
C PRO A 39 -0.05 5.69 -12.84
N ILE A 40 -0.78 5.77 -11.73
CA ILE A 40 -1.45 7.00 -11.30
C ILE A 40 -0.52 7.74 -10.35
N ILE A 41 0.18 8.74 -10.87
CA ILE A 41 1.05 9.61 -10.07
C ILE A 41 0.23 10.81 -9.61
N PRO A 42 -0.03 10.97 -8.30
CA PRO A 42 -0.71 12.14 -7.79
C PRO A 42 0.19 13.38 -7.90
N GLU A 43 -0.41 14.55 -8.10
CA GLU A 43 0.28 15.81 -7.91
C GLU A 43 0.65 15.95 -6.42
N LEU A 44 1.95 16.15 -6.18
CA LEU A 44 2.52 16.33 -4.85
C LEU A 44 2.98 17.80 -4.77
N PRO A 45 2.24 18.67 -4.06
CA PRO A 45 2.63 20.07 -3.93
C PRO A 45 4.07 20.21 -3.42
N GLY A 46 4.89 21.02 -4.08
CA GLY A 46 6.29 21.21 -3.72
C GLY A 46 7.24 20.10 -4.18
N ALA A 47 6.78 19.08 -4.92
CA ALA A 47 7.63 18.01 -5.44
C ALA A 47 8.81 18.54 -6.27
N GLU A 48 8.63 19.68 -6.95
CA GLU A 48 9.66 20.40 -7.67
C GLU A 48 10.79 20.94 -6.79
N ALA A 49 10.51 21.22 -5.51
CA ALA A 49 11.48 21.68 -4.54
C ALA A 49 12.15 20.51 -3.77
N PHE A 50 11.67 19.28 -3.95
CA PHE A 50 12.24 18.11 -3.29
C PHE A 50 13.55 17.70 -3.98
N GLY A 51 14.68 17.88 -3.30
CA GLY A 51 16.01 17.52 -3.82
C GLY A 51 16.30 16.01 -3.88
N GLY A 52 15.33 15.15 -3.59
CA GLY A 52 15.44 13.70 -3.66
C GLY A 52 14.73 13.10 -4.87
N ALA A 53 14.85 11.78 -5.05
CA ALA A 53 14.17 11.06 -6.12
C ALA A 53 12.72 10.71 -5.72
N ILE A 54 11.76 11.01 -6.61
CA ILE A 54 10.36 10.58 -6.49
C ILE A 54 10.11 9.48 -7.53
N ARG A 55 9.60 8.33 -7.08
CA ARG A 55 9.36 7.15 -7.93
C ARG A 55 8.01 6.52 -7.59
N HIS A 56 7.34 5.99 -8.60
CA HIS A 56 6.13 5.18 -8.44
C HIS A 56 6.50 3.71 -8.22
N SER A 57 5.65 2.96 -7.52
CA SER A 57 5.88 1.54 -7.21
C SER A 57 6.16 0.67 -8.44
N VAL A 58 5.55 0.99 -9.58
CA VAL A 58 5.75 0.30 -10.87
C VAL A 58 7.21 0.33 -11.36
N THR A 59 8.01 1.30 -10.90
CA THR A 59 9.43 1.42 -11.27
C THR A 59 10.36 0.90 -10.18
N SER A 60 9.86 0.45 -9.03
CA SER A 60 10.67 -0.15 -7.97
C SER A 60 11.17 -1.53 -8.42
N ARG A 61 12.47 -1.77 -8.32
CA ARG A 61 13.10 -3.03 -8.81
C ARG A 61 13.95 -3.73 -7.75
N SER A 62 14.62 -2.98 -6.89
CA SER A 62 15.46 -3.52 -5.82
C SER A 62 15.54 -2.56 -4.64
N ALA A 63 15.60 -3.11 -3.42
CA ALA A 63 15.91 -2.35 -2.22
C ALA A 63 17.30 -1.69 -2.24
N ASP A 64 18.24 -2.18 -3.06
CA ASP A 64 19.59 -1.60 -3.18
C ASP A 64 19.57 -0.20 -3.79
N GLU A 65 18.53 0.13 -4.56
CA GLU A 65 18.35 1.46 -5.16
C GLU A 65 18.24 2.58 -4.11
N VAL A 66 17.94 2.23 -2.85
CA VAL A 66 17.76 3.15 -1.73
C VAL A 66 18.64 2.79 -0.52
N GLN A 67 19.71 2.04 -0.73
CA GLN A 67 20.65 1.67 0.34
C GLN A 67 21.16 2.90 1.08
N SER A 68 21.10 2.86 2.41
CA SER A 68 21.50 3.95 3.32
C SER A 68 20.78 5.28 3.07
N ARG A 69 19.66 5.30 2.33
CA ARG A 69 18.81 6.48 2.13
C ARG A 69 17.69 6.51 3.15
N ARG A 70 17.12 7.70 3.35
CA ARG A 70 15.85 7.86 4.07
C ARG A 70 14.71 7.76 3.09
N VAL A 71 13.78 6.83 3.31
CA VAL A 71 12.72 6.48 2.35
C VAL A 71 11.35 6.80 2.94
N LEU A 72 10.53 7.51 2.17
CA LEU A 72 9.12 7.72 2.46
C LEU A 72 8.29 6.95 1.43
N VAL A 73 7.56 5.94 1.87
CA VAL A 73 6.61 5.21 1.06
C VAL A 73 5.23 5.85 1.23
N VAL A 74 4.62 6.28 0.12
CA VAL A 74 3.29 6.91 0.14
C VAL A 74 2.24 5.93 -0.38
N GLY A 75 1.27 5.60 0.46
CA GLY A 75 0.12 4.76 0.11
C GLY A 75 0.01 3.49 0.98
N GLY A 76 -1.16 3.31 1.59
CA GLY A 76 -1.52 2.11 2.38
C GLY A 76 -2.07 0.97 1.53
N GLY A 77 -1.42 0.65 0.40
CA GLY A 77 -1.77 -0.51 -0.43
C GLY A 77 -0.79 -1.66 -0.22
N ASN A 78 -1.12 -2.84 -0.77
CA ASN A 78 -0.22 -4.02 -0.70
C ASN A 78 1.19 -3.72 -1.23
N SER A 79 1.29 -3.06 -2.38
CA SER A 79 2.60 -2.68 -2.94
C SER A 79 3.38 -1.73 -2.01
N GLY A 80 2.70 -0.80 -1.34
CA GLY A 80 3.36 0.11 -0.40
C GLY A 80 3.91 -0.64 0.82
N ALA A 81 3.12 -1.56 1.38
CA ALA A 81 3.57 -2.40 2.49
C ALA A 81 4.74 -3.31 2.08
N ASP A 82 4.67 -3.96 0.93
CA ASP A 82 5.74 -4.84 0.43
C ASP A 82 7.04 -4.06 0.15
N ILE A 83 6.94 -2.89 -0.51
CA ILE A 83 8.10 -2.01 -0.74
C ILE A 83 8.69 -1.54 0.59
N ALA A 84 7.86 -1.12 1.56
CA ALA A 84 8.35 -0.71 2.87
C ALA A 84 9.10 -1.83 3.60
N CYS A 85 8.63 -3.08 3.51
CA CYS A 85 9.34 -4.23 4.05
C CYS A 85 10.66 -4.50 3.33
N ASP A 86 10.66 -4.38 2.00
CA ASP A 86 11.85 -4.63 1.19
C ASP A 86 12.97 -3.64 1.52
N VAL A 87 12.65 -2.34 1.49
CA VAL A 87 13.62 -1.28 1.75
C VAL A 87 14.01 -1.15 3.22
N ALA A 88 13.19 -1.64 4.17
CA ALA A 88 13.51 -1.61 5.61
C ALA A 88 14.74 -2.45 6.00
N ARG A 89 15.27 -3.27 5.09
CA ARG A 89 16.50 -4.04 5.30
C ARG A 89 17.77 -3.26 4.97
N THR A 90 17.70 -2.28 4.05
CA THR A 90 18.89 -1.61 3.48
C THR A 90 18.86 -0.09 3.65
N ALA A 91 17.68 0.51 3.79
CA ALA A 91 17.51 1.95 3.99
C ALA A 91 17.96 2.38 5.38
N ALA A 92 18.42 3.63 5.52
CA ALA A 92 18.76 4.23 6.81
C ALA A 92 17.53 4.44 7.70
N SER A 93 16.38 4.76 7.09
CA SER A 93 15.09 4.86 7.79
C SER A 93 13.94 4.74 6.80
N VAL A 94 12.84 4.12 7.20
CA VAL A 94 11.62 3.99 6.38
C VAL A 94 10.42 4.57 7.11
N SER A 95 9.65 5.40 6.40
CA SER A 95 8.34 5.89 6.85
C SER A 95 7.26 5.44 5.88
N LEU A 96 6.15 4.90 6.39
CA LEU A 96 4.97 4.54 5.61
C LEU A 96 3.86 5.56 5.85
N SER A 97 3.55 6.36 4.84
CA SER A 97 2.49 7.37 4.88
C SER A 97 1.19 6.82 4.31
N MET A 98 0.13 6.85 5.11
CA MET A 98 -1.20 6.40 4.70
C MET A 98 -2.24 7.51 4.88
N ARG A 99 -3.32 7.43 4.11
CA ARG A 99 -4.42 8.41 4.16
C ARG A 99 -5.39 8.16 5.33
N ARG A 100 -5.48 6.90 5.77
CA ARG A 100 -6.34 6.41 6.86
C ARG A 100 -5.73 5.14 7.44
N GLY A 101 -6.29 4.66 8.55
CA GLY A 101 -6.04 3.30 9.04
C GLY A 101 -6.49 2.21 8.05
N TYR A 102 -5.76 1.10 8.02
CA TYR A 102 -6.08 -0.08 7.21
C TYR A 102 -6.04 -1.34 8.07
N TRP A 103 -6.90 -2.31 7.73
CA TRP A 103 -6.82 -3.65 8.32
C TRP A 103 -5.65 -4.43 7.73
N PHE A 104 -4.80 -4.95 8.59
CA PHE A 104 -3.68 -5.82 8.23
C PHE A 104 -4.06 -7.27 8.44
N VAL A 105 -3.85 -8.09 7.42
CA VAL A 105 -4.13 -9.52 7.43
C VAL A 105 -2.81 -10.26 7.22
N PRO A 106 -2.40 -11.12 8.18
CA PRO A 106 -1.16 -11.88 8.03
C PRO A 106 -1.32 -12.90 6.89
N LYS A 107 -0.26 -13.15 6.13
CA LYS A 107 -0.29 -14.09 4.99
C LYS A 107 -0.55 -15.54 5.43
N PHE A 108 -0.23 -15.86 6.68
CA PHE A 108 -0.45 -17.18 7.26
C PHE A 108 -1.19 -17.07 8.60
N ILE A 109 -2.19 -17.93 8.79
CA ILE A 109 -2.94 -18.08 10.03
C ILE A 109 -2.95 -19.57 10.38
N ALA A 110 -2.49 -19.92 11.59
CA ALA A 110 -2.38 -21.31 12.05
C ALA A 110 -1.63 -22.23 11.05
N GLY A 111 -0.52 -21.74 10.49
CA GLY A 111 0.33 -22.47 9.54
C GLY A 111 -0.26 -22.63 8.13
N ARG A 112 -1.37 -21.94 7.81
CA ARG A 112 -2.04 -22.03 6.51
C ARG A 112 -2.12 -20.66 5.84
N PRO A 113 -2.09 -20.60 4.50
CA PRO A 113 -2.39 -19.37 3.77
C PRO A 113 -3.73 -18.77 4.22
N SER A 114 -3.76 -17.46 4.45
CA SER A 114 -4.91 -16.76 5.03
C SER A 114 -6.17 -16.90 4.17
N ASP A 115 -6.03 -16.91 2.84
CA ASP A 115 -7.12 -17.14 1.90
C ASP A 115 -7.76 -18.52 2.10
N GLN A 116 -6.96 -19.56 2.29
CA GLN A 116 -7.44 -20.91 2.57
C GLN A 116 -8.06 -21.02 3.96
N PHE A 117 -7.51 -20.31 4.94
CA PHE A 117 -8.06 -20.24 6.28
C PHE A 117 -9.46 -19.63 6.29
N PHE A 118 -9.66 -18.50 5.58
CA PHE A 118 -10.96 -17.86 5.47
C PHE A 118 -11.93 -18.69 4.63
N ARG A 119 -11.50 -19.26 3.49
CA ARG A 119 -12.38 -20.09 2.63
C ARG A 119 -12.91 -21.35 3.32
N ARG A 120 -12.15 -21.97 4.22
CA ARG A 120 -12.65 -23.13 5.00
C ARG A 120 -13.76 -22.75 5.97
N ARG A 121 -13.94 -21.46 6.26
CA ARG A 121 -15.08 -20.99 7.06
C ARG A 121 -16.37 -20.94 6.26
N ASP A 122 -16.31 -20.90 4.92
CA ASP A 122 -17.50 -20.79 4.04
C ASP A 122 -18.46 -22.00 4.13
N GLY A 123 -18.14 -23.02 4.94
CA GLY A 123 -19.04 -24.15 5.27
C GLY A 123 -19.22 -24.40 6.77
N LEU A 124 -18.75 -23.50 7.64
CA LEU A 124 -18.97 -23.60 9.08
C LEU A 124 -20.32 -22.96 9.46
N PRO A 125 -21.04 -23.51 10.46
CA PRO A 125 -22.23 -22.88 11.00
C PRO A 125 -21.93 -21.46 11.53
N GLU A 126 -22.91 -20.56 11.49
CA GLU A 126 -22.74 -19.15 11.92
C GLU A 126 -22.12 -18.99 13.32
N TRP A 127 -22.43 -19.89 14.26
CA TRP A 127 -21.85 -19.87 15.62
C TRP A 127 -20.33 -20.09 15.65
N ALA A 128 -19.75 -20.72 14.64
CA ALA A 128 -18.32 -21.01 14.55
C ALA A 128 -17.52 -19.88 13.88
N HIS A 129 -18.19 -18.89 13.29
CA HIS A 129 -17.54 -17.66 12.84
C HIS A 129 -17.40 -16.74 14.05
N PRO A 130 -16.20 -16.18 14.34
CA PRO A 130 -16.10 -15.17 15.36
C PRO A 130 -17.02 -14.00 14.97
N PRO A 131 -17.92 -13.56 15.87
CA PRO A 131 -18.94 -12.57 15.55
C PRO A 131 -18.32 -11.22 15.16
N ASP A 132 -17.06 -11.00 15.51
CA ASP A 132 -16.30 -9.79 15.21
C ASP A 132 -14.99 -10.12 14.49
N ALA A 133 -14.99 -9.91 13.17
CA ALA A 133 -13.79 -10.04 12.34
C ALA A 133 -12.68 -9.05 12.74
N ALA A 134 -13.03 -7.87 13.28
CA ALA A 134 -12.07 -6.89 13.76
C ALA A 134 -11.40 -7.40 15.04
N ALA A 135 -12.15 -8.00 15.96
CA ALA A 135 -11.58 -8.64 17.14
C ALA A 135 -10.64 -9.78 16.76
N LEU A 136 -11.01 -10.62 15.78
CA LEU A 136 -10.12 -11.68 15.30
C LEU A 136 -8.82 -11.11 14.73
N LEU A 137 -8.88 -10.09 13.87
CA LEU A 137 -7.68 -9.49 13.32
C LEU A 137 -6.81 -8.86 14.42
N LYS A 138 -7.41 -8.14 15.37
CA LYS A 138 -6.70 -7.61 16.55
C LYS A 138 -6.10 -8.72 17.42
N LEU A 139 -6.73 -9.89 17.52
CA LEU A 139 -6.17 -11.04 18.23
C LEU A 139 -4.96 -11.62 17.48
N LEU A 140 -5.02 -11.68 16.15
CA LEU A 140 -3.97 -12.26 15.31
C LEU A 140 -2.75 -11.35 15.17
N VAL A 141 -2.95 -10.05 15.03
CA VAL A 141 -1.86 -9.09 14.74
C VAL A 141 -1.68 -8.01 15.79
N GLY A 142 -2.54 -7.92 16.80
CA GLY A 142 -2.52 -6.85 17.81
C GLY A 142 -3.33 -5.61 17.41
N PRO A 143 -3.50 -4.64 18.34
CA PRO A 143 -4.14 -3.36 18.04
C PRO A 143 -3.26 -2.48 17.14
N HIS A 144 -3.87 -1.65 16.31
CA HIS A 144 -3.17 -0.79 15.34
C HIS A 144 -2.26 0.23 16.05
N GLU A 145 -2.72 0.75 17.19
CA GLU A 145 -2.02 1.76 17.99
C GLU A 145 -0.68 1.27 18.51
N ALA A 146 -0.52 -0.04 18.74
CA ALA A 146 0.74 -0.64 19.16
C ALA A 146 1.86 -0.47 18.10
N TYR A 147 1.48 -0.25 16.84
CA TYR A 147 2.39 -0.02 15.72
C TYR A 147 2.45 1.46 15.30
N GLY A 148 1.82 2.36 16.06
CA GLY A 148 1.67 3.77 15.70
C GLY A 148 0.71 4.01 14.53
N LEU A 149 -0.14 3.03 14.20
CA LEU A 149 -1.14 3.12 13.15
C LEU A 149 -2.45 3.71 13.69
N GLU A 150 -3.17 4.42 12.83
CA GLU A 150 -4.53 4.84 13.11
C GLU A 150 -5.48 3.65 13.04
N THR A 151 -6.46 3.58 13.95
CA THR A 151 -7.51 2.56 13.87
C THR A 151 -8.36 2.78 12.61
N PRO A 152 -8.64 1.74 11.82
CA PRO A 152 -9.48 1.86 10.64
C PRO A 152 -10.87 2.42 10.96
N ASP A 153 -11.34 3.34 10.11
CA ASP A 153 -12.66 3.99 10.16
C ASP A 153 -13.78 3.17 9.48
N HIS A 154 -13.47 1.94 9.06
CA HIS A 154 -14.35 1.07 8.30
C HIS A 154 -14.25 -0.38 8.80
N PRO A 155 -15.30 -1.20 8.62
CA PRO A 155 -15.26 -2.63 8.96
C PRO A 155 -14.17 -3.39 8.19
N PRO A 156 -13.63 -4.50 8.74
CA PRO A 156 -12.78 -5.40 7.99
C PRO A 156 -13.42 -5.81 6.66
N PHE A 157 -12.61 -5.87 5.60
CA PHE A 157 -13.02 -6.26 4.25
C PHE A 157 -14.03 -5.34 3.54
N ALA A 158 -14.52 -4.26 4.18
CA ALA A 158 -15.30 -3.22 3.51
C ALA A 158 -14.45 -2.38 2.53
N ALA A 159 -13.13 -2.40 2.73
CA ALA A 159 -12.14 -1.93 1.78
C ALA A 159 -11.02 -2.96 1.65
N HIS A 160 -10.22 -2.84 0.59
CA HIS A 160 -9.09 -3.74 0.34
C HIS A 160 -8.12 -3.78 1.54
N PRO A 161 -7.96 -4.93 2.22
CA PRO A 161 -7.05 -5.04 3.35
C PRO A 161 -5.60 -5.11 2.88
N ILE A 162 -4.67 -4.80 3.78
CA ILE A 162 -3.24 -5.00 3.54
C ILE A 162 -2.88 -6.43 3.91
N MET A 163 -2.52 -7.23 2.91
CA MET A 163 -2.14 -8.64 3.06
C MET A 163 -0.62 -8.74 3.26
N ASN A 164 -0.14 -8.51 4.47
CA ASN A 164 1.29 -8.48 4.76
C ASN A 164 1.59 -8.91 6.22
N THR A 165 2.57 -9.79 6.39
CA THR A 165 3.03 -10.27 7.71
C THR A 165 4.20 -9.45 8.26
N GLU A 166 5.09 -9.00 7.39
CA GLU A 166 6.39 -8.43 7.75
C GLU A 166 6.31 -6.95 8.13
N VAL A 167 5.34 -6.20 7.61
CA VAL A 167 5.27 -4.75 7.79
C VAL A 167 5.04 -4.39 9.25
N LEU A 168 4.16 -5.12 9.94
CA LEU A 168 3.92 -4.96 11.36
C LEU A 168 5.12 -5.42 12.19
N HIS A 169 5.82 -6.48 11.76
CA HIS A 169 7.08 -6.89 12.37
C HIS A 169 8.13 -5.76 12.29
N HIS A 170 8.32 -5.15 11.11
CA HIS A 170 9.23 -4.03 10.94
C HIS A 170 8.81 -2.78 11.74
N MET A 171 7.51 -2.52 11.86
CA MET A 171 6.98 -1.42 12.69
C MET A 171 7.24 -1.66 14.18
N GLY A 172 6.99 -2.88 14.67
CA GLY A 172 7.27 -3.25 16.06
C GLY A 172 8.76 -3.12 16.43
N HIS A 173 9.66 -3.29 15.47
CA HIS A 173 11.11 -3.08 15.65
C HIS A 173 11.57 -1.63 15.37
N GLY A 174 10.65 -0.71 15.05
CA GLY A 174 10.97 0.67 14.72
C GLY A 174 11.74 0.87 13.40
N ARG A 175 11.86 -0.18 12.56
CA ARG A 175 12.50 -0.09 11.23
C ARG A 175 11.62 0.64 10.21
N VAL A 176 10.31 0.51 10.38
CA VAL A 176 9.31 1.26 9.61
C VAL A 176 8.49 2.09 10.59
N CYS A 177 8.44 3.40 10.39
CA CYS A 177 7.58 4.29 11.18
C CYS A 177 6.28 4.55 10.43
N ALA A 178 5.13 4.44 11.11
CA ALA A 178 3.87 4.89 10.55
C ALA A 178 3.81 6.42 10.58
N GLY A 179 3.46 7.03 9.46
CA GLY A 179 3.16 8.45 9.36
C GLY A 179 1.75 8.64 8.82
N ILE A 180 0.99 9.57 9.39
CA ILE A 180 -0.22 10.07 8.72
C ILE A 180 0.19 11.29 7.93
N ALA A 181 -0.20 11.33 6.65
CA ALA A 181 -0.26 12.56 5.86
C ALA A 181 -1.21 13.56 6.52
N HIS A 182 -0.80 14.23 7.60
CA HIS A 182 -1.61 15.26 8.24
C HIS A 182 -1.62 16.54 7.39
N GLY A 183 -2.68 16.63 6.59
CA GLY A 183 -3.23 17.79 5.90
C GLY A 183 -4.47 17.24 5.18
N THR A 184 -5.70 17.35 5.69
CA THR A 184 -6.33 18.42 6.45
C THR A 184 -7.46 17.84 7.30
N THR A 185 -7.87 18.59 8.34
CA THR A 185 -9.21 18.55 8.93
C THR A 185 -10.27 18.29 7.85
N THR A 186 -11.23 17.44 8.20
CA THR A 186 -12.58 17.37 7.65
C THR A 186 -12.91 18.62 6.84
N THR A 187 -13.16 18.47 5.54
CA THR A 187 -13.42 19.54 4.54
C THR A 187 -12.19 20.06 3.78
N GLN A 188 -11.47 19.23 3.02
CA GLN A 188 -10.99 19.66 1.69
C GLN A 188 -10.87 18.49 0.71
N LYS A 189 -11.64 18.60 -0.37
CA LYS A 189 -11.43 17.82 -1.59
C LYS A 189 -10.05 18.16 -2.18
N LYS A 190 -9.34 17.14 -2.64
CA LYS A 190 -8.48 17.15 -3.85
C LYS A 190 -7.00 17.59 -3.83
N HIS A 191 -6.32 17.87 -2.73
CA HIS A 191 -4.90 18.32 -2.81
C HIS A 191 -3.94 17.51 -1.93
N GLY A 192 -2.79 17.12 -2.51
CA GLY A 192 -1.77 16.22 -1.95
C GLY A 192 -0.86 16.84 -0.88
N ILE A 193 0.14 16.08 -0.43
CA ILE A 193 1.09 16.41 0.65
C ILE A 193 2.08 17.51 0.21
N PRO A 194 2.21 18.64 0.93
CA PRO A 194 3.21 19.67 0.62
C PRO A 194 4.64 19.25 0.96
N ALA A 195 5.60 19.52 0.07
CA ALA A 195 6.97 19.00 0.13
C ALA A 195 7.82 19.56 1.27
N GLU A 196 7.51 20.76 1.76
CA GLU A 196 8.07 21.32 2.98
C GLU A 196 7.87 20.41 4.21
N ARG A 197 6.85 19.53 4.19
CA ARG A 197 6.62 18.52 5.23
C ARG A 197 7.19 17.14 4.92
N MET A 198 7.65 16.84 3.71
CA MET A 198 8.32 15.55 3.42
C MET A 198 9.57 15.39 4.29
N HIS A 199 10.32 16.48 4.52
CA HIS A 199 11.43 16.50 5.47
C HIS A 199 10.99 16.31 6.93
N SER A 200 9.81 16.83 7.30
CA SER A 200 9.25 16.70 8.66
C SER A 200 8.79 15.28 9.01
N PHE A 201 8.44 14.44 8.02
CA PHE A 201 8.13 13.03 8.23
C PHE A 201 9.31 12.23 8.76
N PHE A 202 10.53 12.62 8.40
CA PHE A 202 11.74 11.99 8.93
C PHE A 202 12.02 12.36 10.39
N GLY A 203 11.40 13.43 10.92
CA GLY A 203 11.67 13.92 12.28
C GLY A 203 10.48 13.85 13.27
N ALA A 204 9.24 13.70 12.82
CA ALA A 204 8.06 13.83 13.69
C ALA A 204 7.50 12.49 14.23
N SER A 205 7.51 11.42 13.44
CA SER A 205 6.88 10.14 13.83
C SER A 205 7.71 9.35 14.87
N CYS A 206 9.04 9.46 14.83
CA CYS A 206 9.93 8.68 15.69
C CYS A 206 9.88 9.08 17.19
N ARG A 207 9.35 10.26 17.53
CA ARG A 207 9.36 10.78 18.91
C ARG A 207 8.37 10.10 19.87
N ARG A 208 7.37 9.35 19.38
CA ARG A 208 6.38 8.68 20.25
C ARG A 208 6.68 7.23 20.57
N ALA A 209 7.51 6.55 19.76
CA ALA A 209 7.68 5.10 19.86
C ALA A 209 8.75 4.64 20.86
N SER A 210 9.63 5.49 21.38
CA SER A 210 10.47 5.12 22.52
C SER A 210 11.06 6.33 23.24
N ARG A 211 10.90 6.39 24.57
CA ARG A 211 11.78 7.20 25.44
C ARG A 211 13.20 6.60 25.55
N ARG A 212 13.65 5.81 24.55
CA ARG A 212 14.92 5.07 24.55
C ARG A 212 15.59 4.91 23.16
N CYS A 213 15.22 5.70 22.15
CA CYS A 213 16.03 5.81 20.94
C CYS A 213 16.92 7.06 21.06
N PHE A 214 18.12 6.86 21.61
CA PHE A 214 19.25 7.74 21.33
C PHE A 214 19.59 7.65 19.84
N ALA A 215 19.59 8.78 19.13
CA ALA A 215 20.57 9.05 18.08
C ALA A 215 20.44 10.50 17.58
N GLU A 216 21.59 11.15 17.55
CA GLU A 216 21.86 12.53 17.20
C GLU A 216 21.57 12.85 15.73
N ALA A 217 21.26 14.12 15.49
CA ALA A 217 21.17 14.70 14.16
C ALA A 217 22.58 14.82 13.57
N PHE A 218 22.80 14.25 12.39
CA PHE A 218 23.82 14.74 11.48
C PHE A 218 23.17 15.06 10.14
N THR A 219 23.53 16.27 9.68
CA THR A 219 23.25 16.88 8.37
C THR A 219 23.56 15.98 7.20
#